data_AF-C3JB66-F1
#
_entry.id   AF-C3JB66-F1
#
_cell.length_a   1.000
_cell.length_b   1.000
_cell.length_c   1.000
_cell.angle_alpha   90.00
_cell.angle_beta   90.00
_cell.angle_gamma   90.00
#
_symmetry.space_group_name_H-M   'P 1'
#
loop_
_entity.id
_entity.type
_entity.pdbx_description
1 polymer ?
#
loop_
_entity_poly.entity_id
_entity_poly.type
_entity_poly.pdbx_seq_one_letter_code
_entity_poly.pdbx_strand_id
1 'polypeptide(L)'
;MFDRDFGSEIWDMDFERIVSLETWKTKFKEFLHKAISLYERRIEKCDLMLEVSDVLHENVFDANVSVRKRVDIYLQATIVSSGERLNFHHRLYLGPLSKQ
;
A
#
# COMPACT_ATOMS: atom_id res chain seq x y z
N MET A 1 10.77 10.06 20.74
CA MET A 1 11.71 9.89 19.60
C MET A 1 10.86 9.66 18.37
N PHE A 2 10.87 10.58 17.41
CA PHE A 2 10.08 10.49 16.18
C PHE A 2 10.96 9.81 15.12
N ASP A 3 10.54 8.65 14.63
CA ASP A 3 11.20 8.01 13.50
C ASP A 3 10.64 8.62 12.21
N ARG A 4 11.50 9.30 11.46
CA ARG A 4 11.11 9.97 10.21
C ARG A 4 10.86 8.97 9.07
N ASP A 5 11.37 7.75 9.21
CA ASP A 5 11.31 6.71 8.18
C ASP A 5 10.06 5.80 8.37
N PHE A 6 9.32 5.99 9.47
CA PHE A 6 8.09 5.24 9.73
C PHE A 6 6.93 5.75 8.85
N GLY A 7 6.58 4.98 7.82
CA GLY A 7 5.34 5.15 7.05
C GLY A 7 5.30 6.32 6.07
N SER A 8 6.40 7.03 5.88
CA SER A 8 6.53 8.19 4.98
C SER A 8 6.82 7.81 3.53
N GLU A 9 7.63 6.76 3.29
CA GLU A 9 8.13 6.44 1.93
C GLU A 9 7.02 6.08 0.92
N ILE A 10 5.84 5.60 1.37
CA ILE A 10 4.70 5.32 0.50
C ILE A 10 4.15 6.58 -0.18
N TRP A 11 4.19 7.73 0.51
CA TRP A 11 3.66 8.99 -0.02
C TRP A 11 4.64 9.63 -1.02
N ASP A 12 5.92 9.28 -0.91
CA ASP A 12 6.98 9.71 -1.84
C ASP A 12 7.02 8.84 -3.11
N MET A 13 6.34 7.69 -3.13
CA MET A 13 6.12 6.86 -4.32
C MET A 13 5.07 7.51 -5.24
N ASP A 14 5.47 8.61 -5.87
CA ASP A 14 4.66 9.37 -6.81
C ASP A 14 4.16 8.47 -7.96
N PHE A 15 2.85 8.16 -7.91
CA PHE A 15 2.17 7.27 -8.84
C PHE A 15 2.22 7.80 -10.28
N GLU A 16 2.35 9.11 -10.49
CA GLU A 16 2.34 9.75 -11.81
C GLU A 16 3.68 9.63 -12.57
N ARG A 17 4.78 9.30 -11.89
CA ARG A 17 6.14 9.26 -12.47
C ARG A 17 6.68 7.86 -12.76
N ILE A 18 5.96 6.80 -12.39
CA ILE A 18 6.44 5.43 -12.57
C ILE A 18 5.98 4.84 -13.91
N VAL A 19 6.95 4.40 -14.70
CA VAL A 19 6.84 3.98 -16.11
C VAL A 19 5.84 2.84 -16.35
N SER A 20 5.60 1.96 -15.38
CA SER A 20 4.59 0.90 -15.46
C SER A 20 4.02 0.51 -14.10
N LEU A 21 2.76 0.08 -14.07
CA LEU A 21 2.07 -0.40 -12.86
C LEU A 21 2.83 -1.54 -12.17
N GLU A 22 3.43 -2.44 -12.94
CA GLU A 22 4.21 -3.56 -12.41
C GLU A 22 5.49 -3.08 -11.70
N THR A 23 6.17 -2.07 -12.25
CA THR A 23 7.32 -1.45 -11.56
C THR A 23 6.89 -0.79 -10.25
N TRP A 24 5.73 -0.13 -10.25
CA TRP A 24 5.17 0.47 -9.05
C TRP A 24 4.87 -0.59 -7.98
N LYS A 25 4.19 -1.68 -8.36
CA LYS A 25 3.88 -2.79 -7.45
C LYS A 25 5.13 -3.41 -6.85
N THR A 26 6.16 -3.65 -7.65
CA THR A 26 7.44 -4.21 -7.17
C THR A 26 8.07 -3.30 -6.13
N LYS A 27 8.24 -2.01 -6.42
CA LYS A 27 8.79 -1.03 -5.47
C LYS A 27 7.95 -0.94 -4.20
N PHE A 28 6.62 -0.97 -4.34
CA PHE A 28 5.73 -0.86 -3.19
C PHE A 28 5.81 -2.09 -2.30
N LYS A 29 5.92 -3.28 -2.90
CA LYS A 29 6.13 -4.54 -2.19
C LYS A 29 7.49 -4.56 -1.48
N GLU A 30 8.56 -4.06 -2.10
CA GLU A 30 9.88 -3.93 -1.47
C GLU A 30 9.83 -3.00 -0.25
N PHE A 31 9.18 -1.84 -0.39
CA PHE A 31 8.94 -0.92 0.72
C PHE A 31 8.19 -1.59 1.87
N LEU A 32 7.06 -2.25 1.58
CA LEU A 32 6.27 -2.94 2.61
C LEU A 32 7.08 -4.05 3.30
N HIS A 33 7.86 -4.83 2.56
CA HIS A 33 8.75 -5.83 3.14
C HIS A 33 9.77 -5.20 4.10
N LYS A 34 10.41 -4.10 3.70
CA LYS A 34 11.37 -3.37 4.55
C LYS A 34 10.70 -2.84 5.81
N ALA A 35 9.55 -2.17 5.66
CA ALA A 35 8.82 -1.58 6.77
C ALA A 35 8.32 -2.65 7.77
N ILE A 36 7.73 -3.74 7.29
CA ILE A 36 7.27 -4.85 8.14
C ILE A 36 8.46 -5.48 8.87
N SER A 37 9.56 -5.75 8.16
CA SER A 37 10.74 -6.36 8.77
C SER A 37 11.37 -5.48 9.84
N LEU A 38 11.33 -4.16 9.66
CA LEU A 38 11.91 -3.18 10.59
C LEU A 38 11.02 -2.95 11.82
N TYR A 39 9.70 -2.85 11.62
CA TYR A 39 8.78 -2.35 12.65
C TYR A 39 7.84 -3.41 13.25
N GLU A 40 7.62 -4.54 12.60
CA GLU A 40 6.63 -5.54 13.04
C GLU A 40 7.28 -6.89 13.38
N ARG A 41 7.91 -6.97 14.56
CA ARG A 41 8.60 -8.17 15.05
C ARG A 41 7.68 -9.28 15.54
N ARG A 42 6.36 -9.06 15.62
CA ARG A 42 5.41 -10.06 16.15
C ARG A 42 5.01 -11.10 15.11
N ILE A 43 5.35 -10.88 13.84
CA ILE A 43 5.02 -11.77 12.73
C ILE A 43 6.27 -12.19 11.97
N GLU A 44 6.23 -13.38 11.37
CA GLU A 44 7.29 -13.94 10.53
C GLU A 44 6.70 -14.60 9.28
N LYS A 45 7.58 -15.04 8.35
CA LYS A 45 7.19 -15.72 7.11
C LYS A 45 6.14 -14.94 6.30
N CYS A 46 6.40 -13.65 6.12
CA CYS A 46 5.49 -12.73 5.44
C CYS A 46 5.49 -12.96 3.93
N ASP A 47 4.32 -13.25 3.37
CA ASP A 47 4.03 -13.20 1.94
C ASP A 47 3.05 -12.07 1.65
N LEU A 48 3.38 -11.24 0.65
CA LEU A 48 2.64 -10.04 0.29
C LEU A 48 2.09 -10.15 -1.12
N MET A 49 0.81 -9.86 -1.28
CA MET A 49 0.14 -9.73 -2.57
C MET A 49 -0.49 -8.33 -2.69
N LEU A 50 -0.37 -7.73 -3.87
CA LEU A 50 -0.90 -6.41 -4.16
C LEU A 50 -1.83 -6.48 -5.37
N GLU A 51 -3.05 -5.97 -5.21
CA GLU A 51 -3.98 -5.74 -6.30
C GLU A 51 -4.24 -4.25 -6.44
N VAL A 52 -4.15 -3.74 -7.67
CA VAL A 52 -4.39 -2.32 -7.97
C VAL A 52 -5.51 -2.22 -8.98
N SER A 53 -6.52 -1.40 -8.69
CA SER A 53 -7.69 -1.19 -9.54
C SER A 53 -8.04 0.29 -9.63
N ASP A 54 -8.64 0.69 -10.75
CA ASP A 54 -9.23 2.02 -10.90
C ASP A 54 -10.62 2.05 -10.28
N VAL A 55 -10.87 3.06 -9.44
CA VAL A 55 -12.18 3.33 -8.85
C VAL A 55 -12.63 4.70 -9.34
N LEU A 56 -13.72 4.69 -10.11
CA LEU A 56 -14.43 5.90 -10.49
C LEU A 56 -15.18 6.43 -9.27
N HIS A 57 -14.88 7.67 -8.90
CA HIS A 57 -15.70 8.40 -7.95
C HIS A 57 -16.49 9.45 -8.72
N GLU A 58 -17.77 9.17 -8.93
CA GLU A 58 -18.75 10.11 -9.45
C GLU A 58 -19.26 10.94 -8.27
N ASN A 59 -18.85 12.21 -8.20
CA ASN A 59 -19.51 13.14 -7.29
C ASN A 59 -20.86 13.51 -7.92
N VAL A 60 -21.97 13.07 -7.34
CA VAL A 60 -23.32 13.34 -7.87
C VAL A 60 -23.64 14.84 -7.95
N PHE A 61 -22.87 15.68 -7.23
CA PHE A 61 -23.03 17.13 -7.16
C PHE A 61 -22.08 17.93 -8.06
N ASP A 62 -21.06 17.29 -8.65
CA ASP A 62 -20.02 17.97 -9.41
C ASP A 62 -19.74 17.12 -10.66
N ALA A 63 -19.91 17.67 -11.86
CA ALA A 63 -19.79 16.92 -13.13
C ALA A 63 -18.38 16.36 -13.42
N ASN A 64 -17.48 16.43 -12.43
CA ASN A 64 -16.12 15.94 -12.46
C ASN A 64 -16.05 14.49 -11.96
N VAL A 65 -15.80 13.57 -12.89
CA VAL A 65 -15.40 12.19 -12.57
C VAL A 65 -13.94 12.20 -12.12
N SER A 66 -13.67 11.81 -10.87
CA SER A 66 -12.30 11.61 -10.40
C SER A 66 -11.95 10.12 -10.37
N VAL A 67 -10.80 9.76 -10.94
CA VAL A 67 -10.27 8.40 -10.89
C VAL A 67 -9.33 8.30 -9.69
N ARG A 68 -9.59 7.35 -8.78
CA ARG A 68 -8.66 6.98 -7.70
C ARG A 68 -8.14 5.57 -7.95
N LYS A 69 -6.87 5.33 -7.65
CA LYS A 69 -6.32 3.97 -7.63
C LYS A 69 -6.62 3.36 -6.26
N ARG A 70 -7.32 2.23 -6.23
CA ARG A 70 -7.50 1.41 -5.03
C ARG A 70 -6.42 0.35 -5.02
N VAL A 71 -5.69 0.27 -3.93
CA VAL A 71 -4.66 -0.73 -3.68
C VAL A 71 -5.14 -1.64 -2.55
N ASP A 72 -5.40 -2.89 -2.88
CA ASP A 72 -5.68 -3.94 -1.91
C ASP A 72 -4.37 -4.67 -1.59
N ILE A 73 -3.99 -4.68 -0.32
CA ILE A 73 -2.77 -5.28 0.22
C ILE A 73 -3.19 -6.50 1.02
N TYR A 74 -2.72 -7.67 0.62
CA TYR A 74 -2.92 -8.92 1.33
C TYR A 74 -1.59 -9.39 1.90
N LEU A 75 -1.58 -9.66 3.20
CA LEU A 75 -0.44 -10.16 3.94
C LEU A 75 -0.81 -11.50 4.58
N GLN A 76 -0.06 -12.55 4.22
CA GLN A 76 -0.09 -13.82 4.93
C GLN A 76 1.18 -13.91 5.77
N ALA A 77 1.05 -14.23 7.04
CA ALA A 77 2.17 -14.34 7.96
C ALA A 77 1.91 -15.39 9.05
N THR A 78 2.89 -15.62 9.91
CA THR A 78 2.76 -16.45 11.10
C THR A 78 3.03 -15.60 12.34
N ILE A 79 2.15 -15.67 13.35
CA ILE A 79 2.33 -14.98 14.61
C ILE A 79 3.42 -15.71 15.41
N VAL A 80 4.48 -15.00 15.79
CA VAL A 80 5.65 -15.60 16.45
C VAL A 80 5.28 -16.24 17.79
N SER A 81 4.38 -15.62 18.56
CA SER A 81 4.03 -16.10 19.91
C SER A 81 3.14 -17.33 19.93
N SER A 82 2.23 -17.49 18.96
CA SER A 82 1.27 -18.60 18.93
C SER A 82 1.58 -19.64 17.84
N GLY A 83 2.40 -19.30 16.86
CA GLY A 83 2.62 -20.13 15.66
C GLY A 83 1.42 -20.16 14.71
N GLU A 84 0.37 -19.37 14.97
CA GLU A 84 -0.84 -19.36 14.16
C GLU A 84 -0.66 -18.56 12.87
N ARG A 85 -1.39 -18.96 11.84
CA ARG A 85 -1.44 -18.22 10.58
C ARG A 85 -2.25 -16.94 10.75
N LEU A 86 -1.69 -15.82 10.31
CA LEU A 86 -2.34 -14.52 10.21
C LEU A 86 -2.60 -14.22 8.74
N ASN A 87 -3.86 -13.92 8.42
CA ASN A 87 -4.23 -13.33 7.14
C ASN A 87 -4.72 -11.91 7.42
N PHE A 88 -4.05 -10.94 6.81
CA PHE A 88 -4.36 -9.53 6.97
C PHE A 88 -4.65 -8.91 5.61
N HIS A 89 -5.71 -8.10 5.55
CA HIS A 89 -6.11 -7.36 4.37
C HIS A 89 -6.21 -5.89 4.73
N HIS A 90 -5.56 -5.05 3.95
CA HIS A 90 -5.64 -3.60 4.06
C HIS A 90 -5.95 -2.98 2.71
N ARG A 91 -6.76 -1.93 2.72
CA ARG A 91 -7.15 -1.20 1.52
C ARG A 91 -6.71 0.24 1.62
N LEU A 92 -6.00 0.69 0.61
CA LEU A 92 -5.54 2.06 0.45
C LEU A 92 -6.17 2.67 -0.80
N TYR A 93 -6.51 3.96 -0.75
CA TYR A 93 -6.95 4.74 -1.90
C TYR A 93 -5.93 5.82 -2.19
N LEU A 94 -5.38 5.80 -3.40
CA LEU A 94 -4.47 6.81 -3.93
C LEU A 94 -5.27 7.68 -4.89
N GLY A 95 -5.54 8.92 -4.51
CA GLY A 95 -6.10 9.93 -5.41
C GLY A 95 -4.98 10.68 -6.15
N PRO A 96 -5.30 11.50 -7.15
CA PRO A 96 -4.34 12.48 -7.65
C PRO A 96 -3.86 13.33 -6.47
N LEU A 97 -2.53 13.39 -6.25
CA LEU A 97 -1.95 14.45 -5.43
C LEU A 97 -2.26 15.74 -6.20
N SER A 98 -3.20 16.52 -5.66
CA SER A 98 -3.71 17.76 -6.23
C SER A 98 -2.72 18.46 -7.17
N LYS A 99 -3.10 18.60 -8.45
CA LYS A 99 -2.44 19.54 -9.35
C LYS A 99 -2.52 20.93 -8.71
N GLN A 100 -1.35 21.51 -8.44
CA GLN A 100 -1.23 22.95 -8.28
C GLN A 100 -0.61 23.52 -9.56
#